data_AF-A0A397U2S9-F1
#
_entry.id   AF-A0A397U2S9-F1
#
_cell.length_a   1.000
_cell.length_b   1.000
_cell.length_c   1.000
_cell.angle_alpha   90.00
_cell.angle_beta   90.00
_cell.angle_gamma   90.00
#
_symmetry.space_group_name_H-M   'P 1'
#
loop_
_entity.id
_entity.type
_entity.pdbx_description
1 polymer ?
#
loop_
_entity_poly.entity_id
_entity_poly.type
_entity_poly.pdbx_seq_one_letter_code
_entity_poly.pdbx_strand_id
1 'polypeptide(L)'
;METPLQTDHRRKFYKEAWTREKEKRQAMEQERNVNIIQENIEFILGRCIENGCSEATLEAYTEIVRHLERLDLAIIKPEVPIASGIIDLSGNEDPFVNLLSSRSKQILMYHEFGNNEFPGEIKFMVDDFVDTYKDLRPDFDPVLMRPIAFPRGEMSVESRRIMMTVFDLLEGLRHIWSLRPLLTEDEYSENSYVIHAVSKVLDPIFTYSKSEQTNKSSQSRMERMEATNSGKKPDLQVLLKVDTMENEIVLAEVSRLLPQQDKEIIDWKKLVRICKDCFDERYNGFFDGRDDTTDTARSIYVKLGKVPVLGIQVIRDRVIISALDLFEDDFYRVFQICELFIPLRISSRQIVEGFLKNALKLRFVVEKIIVMSVGVKDEISLLPVIEDRTSSTSKMSTTYSPPRNS
;
A
#
# COMPACT_ATOMS: atom_id res chain seq x y z
N MET A 1 19.54 -45.48 13.90
CA MET A 1 18.08 -45.40 13.99
C MET A 1 17.75 -44.65 15.27
N GLU A 2 17.42 -43.36 15.17
CA GLU A 2 16.89 -42.62 16.33
C GLU A 2 15.51 -43.20 16.68
N THR A 3 15.25 -43.45 17.96
CA THR A 3 13.96 -44.00 18.41
C THR A 3 12.87 -42.93 18.33
N PRO A 4 11.60 -43.30 18.05
CA PRO A 4 10.49 -42.34 17.88
C PRO A 4 10.32 -41.34 19.04
N LEU A 5 10.66 -41.74 20.26
CA LEU A 5 10.65 -40.87 21.45
C LEU A 5 11.73 -39.76 21.43
N GLN A 6 12.91 -40.01 20.84
CA GLN A 6 13.98 -39.01 20.74
C GLN A 6 13.64 -37.91 19.73
N THR A 7 12.95 -38.25 18.65
CA THR A 7 12.47 -37.29 17.64
C THR A 7 11.37 -36.35 18.17
N ASP A 8 10.47 -36.84 19.03
CA ASP A 8 9.41 -36.02 19.63
C ASP A 8 9.94 -35.07 20.71
N HIS A 9 10.89 -35.52 21.54
CA HIS A 9 11.55 -34.64 22.52
C HIS A 9 12.38 -33.53 21.85
N ARG A 10 13.11 -33.85 20.77
CA ARG A 10 13.79 -32.82 19.98
C ARG A 10 12.81 -31.83 19.36
N ARG A 11 11.72 -32.30 18.72
CA ARG A 11 10.69 -31.41 18.15
C ARG A 11 10.08 -30.50 19.21
N LYS A 12 9.79 -31.03 20.41
CA LYS A 12 9.23 -30.25 21.51
C LYS A 12 10.23 -29.20 22.02
N PHE A 13 11.49 -29.58 22.20
CA PHE A 13 12.56 -28.66 22.60
C PHE A 13 12.78 -27.54 21.57
N TYR A 14 12.86 -27.85 20.28
CA TYR A 14 12.99 -26.83 19.23
C TYR A 14 11.77 -25.91 19.18
N LYS A 15 10.57 -26.44 19.36
CA LYS A 15 9.34 -25.63 19.41
C LYS A 15 9.35 -24.69 20.62
N GLU A 16 9.76 -25.16 21.79
CA GLU A 16 9.86 -24.34 23.01
C GLU A 16 10.96 -23.28 22.90
N ALA A 17 12.14 -23.63 22.40
CA ALA A 17 13.24 -22.69 22.18
C ALA A 17 12.87 -21.61 21.15
N TRP A 18 12.25 -22.01 20.04
CA TRP A 18 11.71 -21.08 19.03
C TRP A 18 10.63 -20.16 19.61
N THR A 19 9.75 -20.69 20.46
CA THR A 19 8.68 -19.91 21.09
C THR A 19 9.27 -18.87 22.04
N ARG A 20 10.23 -19.23 22.91
CA ARG A 20 10.90 -18.28 23.80
C ARG A 20 11.67 -17.20 23.06
N GLU A 21 12.38 -17.58 21.99
CA GLU A 21 13.11 -16.63 21.16
C GLU A 21 12.16 -15.67 20.42
N LYS A 22 11.02 -16.18 19.94
CA LYS A 22 9.95 -15.37 19.35
C LYS A 22 9.37 -14.38 20.36
N GLU A 23 9.06 -14.84 21.58
CA GLU A 23 8.55 -13.99 22.67
C GLU A 23 9.56 -12.90 23.04
N LYS A 24 10.84 -13.24 23.15
CA LYS A 24 11.92 -12.27 23.44
C LYS A 24 12.02 -11.20 22.34
N ARG A 25 11.95 -11.59 21.07
CA ARG A 25 11.95 -10.66 19.93
C ARG A 25 10.72 -9.76 19.93
N GLN A 26 9.53 -10.31 20.20
CA GLN A 26 8.30 -9.52 20.34
C GLN A 26 8.40 -8.51 21.48
N ALA A 27 8.98 -8.87 22.62
CA ALA A 27 9.17 -7.96 23.74
C ALA A 27 10.15 -6.82 23.41
N MET A 28 11.30 -7.12 22.79
CA MET A 28 12.26 -6.08 22.36
C MET A 28 11.66 -5.15 21.29
N GLU A 29 10.88 -5.71 20.37
CA GLU A 29 10.17 -4.92 19.35
C GLU A 29 9.09 -4.04 19.98
N GLN A 30 8.37 -4.54 20.99
CA GLN A 30 7.41 -3.75 21.76
C GLN A 30 8.08 -2.60 22.51
N GLU A 31 9.19 -2.84 23.20
CA GLU A 31 9.94 -1.80 23.91
C GLU A 31 10.44 -0.71 22.95
N ARG A 32 10.98 -1.10 21.79
CA ARG A 32 11.40 -0.15 20.75
C ARG A 32 10.23 0.65 20.20
N ASN A 33 9.10 -0.01 19.94
CA ASN A 33 7.87 0.60 19.45
C ASN A 33 7.30 1.63 20.44
N VAL A 34 7.31 1.32 21.74
CA VAL A 34 6.91 2.23 22.82
C VAL A 34 7.79 3.47 22.83
N ASN A 35 9.11 3.32 22.72
CA ASN A 35 10.03 4.45 22.65
C ASN A 35 9.77 5.30 21.40
N ILE A 36 9.54 4.70 20.23
CA ILE A 36 9.19 5.41 19.00
C ILE A 36 7.87 6.19 19.17
N ILE A 37 6.85 5.59 19.79
CA ILE A 37 5.58 6.27 20.05
C ILE A 37 5.81 7.47 20.98
N GLN A 38 6.59 7.31 22.05
CA GLN A 38 6.90 8.39 22.99
C GLN A 38 7.71 9.51 22.32
N GLU A 39 8.74 9.18 21.55
CA GLU A 39 9.54 10.15 20.78
C GLU A 39 8.69 10.88 19.73
N ASN A 40 7.78 10.18 19.04
CA ASN A 40 6.85 10.79 18.10
C ASN A 40 5.85 11.70 18.80
N ILE A 41 5.32 11.33 19.97
CA ILE A 41 4.44 12.18 20.79
C ILE A 41 5.19 13.47 21.15
N GLU A 42 6.40 13.37 21.68
CA GLU A 42 7.24 14.52 22.04
C GLU A 42 7.57 15.40 20.82
N PHE A 43 7.84 14.79 19.66
CA PHE A 43 8.11 15.49 18.42
C PHE A 43 6.89 16.24 17.87
N ILE A 44 5.73 15.56 17.80
CA ILE A 44 4.45 16.14 17.38
C ILE A 44 4.10 17.31 18.31
N LEU A 45 4.26 17.13 19.62
CA LEU A 45 4.06 18.17 20.64
C LEU A 45 4.98 19.38 20.43
N GLY A 46 6.27 19.14 20.15
CA GLY A 46 7.25 20.21 19.92
C GLY A 46 6.93 21.02 18.66
N ARG A 47 6.50 20.38 17.57
CA ARG A 47 6.20 21.03 16.29
C ARG A 47 4.86 21.75 16.23
N CYS A 48 3.83 21.28 16.96
CA CYS A 48 2.54 21.98 17.08
C CYS A 48 2.66 23.41 17.59
N ILE A 49 3.72 23.70 18.35
CA ILE A 49 3.95 24.99 18.99
C ILE A 49 4.72 25.94 18.06
N GLU A 50 5.46 25.41 17.07
CA GLU A 50 6.46 26.19 16.32
C GLU A 50 6.09 26.47 14.86
N ASN A 51 5.22 25.68 14.22
CA ASN A 51 4.96 25.81 12.78
C ASN A 51 3.52 26.25 12.46
N GLY A 52 3.39 27.21 11.54
CA GLY A 52 2.15 27.82 11.08
C GLY A 52 1.20 26.89 10.32
N CYS A 53 0.74 25.83 10.97
CA CYS A 53 -0.32 24.95 10.51
C CYS A 53 -1.67 25.69 10.48
N SER A 54 -2.60 25.23 9.64
CA SER A 54 -3.96 25.75 9.66
C SER A 54 -4.61 25.52 11.03
N GLU A 55 -5.56 26.38 11.44
CA GLU A 55 -6.30 26.20 12.70
C GLU A 55 -6.98 24.82 12.77
N ALA A 56 -7.53 24.35 11.65
CA ALA A 56 -8.13 23.02 11.55
C ALA A 56 -7.11 21.88 11.72
N THR A 57 -5.91 22.02 11.15
CA THR A 57 -4.82 21.06 11.34
C THR A 57 -4.41 21.05 12.82
N LEU A 58 -4.22 22.21 13.43
CA LEU A 58 -3.83 22.34 14.84
C LEU A 58 -4.85 21.68 15.79
N GLU A 59 -6.15 21.83 15.51
CA GLU A 59 -7.22 21.13 16.25
C GLU A 59 -7.06 19.61 16.18
N ALA A 60 -6.84 19.05 14.98
CA ALA A 60 -6.66 17.62 14.78
C ALA A 60 -5.40 17.09 15.50
N TYR A 61 -4.31 17.85 15.43
CA TYR A 61 -3.06 17.55 16.13
C TYR A 61 -3.22 17.55 17.66
N THR A 62 -3.89 18.55 18.21
CA THR A 62 -4.18 18.64 19.64
C THR A 62 -5.02 17.45 20.11
N GLU A 63 -6.00 17.04 19.30
CA GLU A 63 -6.79 15.85 19.57
C GLU A 63 -5.92 14.58 19.56
N ILE A 64 -5.05 14.42 18.56
CA ILE A 64 -4.14 13.28 18.45
C ILE A 64 -3.28 13.14 19.71
N VAL A 65 -2.58 14.21 20.08
CA VAL A 65 -1.70 14.26 21.26
C VAL A 65 -2.45 13.83 22.52
N ARG A 66 -3.62 14.45 22.77
CA ARG A 66 -4.43 14.16 23.97
C ARG A 66 -4.83 12.70 24.06
N HIS A 67 -5.07 12.04 22.92
CA HIS A 67 -5.41 10.62 22.89
C HIS A 67 -4.18 9.74 23.07
N LEU A 68 -3.03 10.09 22.47
CA LEU A 68 -1.79 9.34 22.61
C LEU A 68 -1.28 9.35 24.05
N GLU A 69 -1.34 10.48 24.75
CA GLU A 69 -0.96 10.61 26.17
C GLU A 69 -1.79 9.72 27.11
N ARG A 70 -3.00 9.34 26.69
CA ARG A 70 -3.92 8.51 27.48
C ARG A 70 -3.83 7.02 27.14
N LEU A 71 -3.04 6.65 26.12
CA LEU A 71 -2.87 5.26 25.74
C LEU A 71 -2.04 4.54 26.81
N ASP A 72 -2.56 3.42 27.28
CA ASP A 72 -1.75 2.46 28.01
C ASP A 72 -0.88 1.70 27.00
N LEU A 73 0.39 2.10 26.91
CA LEU A 73 1.33 1.52 25.95
C LEU A 73 1.66 0.05 26.25
N ALA A 74 1.41 -0.42 27.49
CA ALA A 74 1.69 -1.81 27.88
C ALA A 74 0.71 -2.82 27.24
N ILE A 75 -0.50 -2.37 26.87
CA ILE A 75 -1.54 -3.23 26.26
C ILE A 75 -1.52 -3.23 24.73
N ILE A 76 -0.72 -2.35 24.10
CA ILE A 76 -0.62 -2.27 22.64
C ILE A 76 0.22 -3.43 22.13
N LYS A 77 -0.40 -4.30 21.33
CA LYS A 77 0.32 -5.42 20.71
C LYS A 77 1.25 -4.94 19.59
N PRO A 78 2.43 -5.57 19.38
CA PRO A 78 3.39 -5.16 18.35
C PRO A 78 2.85 -5.18 16.91
N GLU A 79 1.78 -5.95 16.66
CA GLU A 79 1.18 -6.06 15.34
C GLU A 79 0.20 -4.92 15.01
N VAL A 80 -0.17 -4.07 15.98
CA VAL A 80 -1.07 -2.92 15.73
C VAL A 80 -0.29 -1.79 15.04
N PRO A 81 -0.84 -1.12 14.01
CA PRO A 81 -0.15 -0.05 13.28
C PRO A 81 0.46 1.03 14.18
N ILE A 82 -0.27 1.48 15.21
CA ILE A 82 0.23 2.50 16.13
C ILE A 82 1.52 2.09 16.86
N ALA A 83 1.72 0.79 17.13
CA ALA A 83 2.97 0.29 17.70
C ALA A 83 4.17 0.62 16.79
N SER A 84 3.97 0.63 15.47
CA SER A 84 5.00 1.00 14.51
C SER A 84 4.99 2.52 14.18
N GLY A 85 4.31 3.34 14.98
CA GLY A 85 4.20 4.79 14.78
C GLY A 85 3.28 5.20 13.62
N ILE A 86 2.33 4.34 13.25
CA ILE A 86 1.41 4.58 12.12
C ILE A 86 -0.01 4.80 12.66
N ILE A 87 -0.64 5.91 12.27
CA ILE A 87 -2.05 6.16 12.53
C ILE A 87 -2.89 5.57 11.39
N ASP A 88 -3.63 4.50 11.67
CA ASP A 88 -4.45 3.82 10.65
C ASP A 88 -5.89 4.34 10.59
N LEU A 89 -6.11 5.25 9.63
CA LEU A 89 -7.37 5.92 9.32
C LEU A 89 -8.22 5.14 8.29
N SER A 90 -7.75 3.99 7.80
CA SER A 90 -8.42 3.23 6.74
C SER A 90 -9.60 2.39 7.21
N GLY A 91 -9.77 2.22 8.53
CA GLY A 91 -10.86 1.46 9.12
C GLY A 91 -10.97 1.67 10.64
N ASN A 92 -11.75 0.81 11.29
CA ASN A 92 -11.98 0.85 12.75
C ASN A 92 -11.05 -0.09 13.53
N GLU A 93 -10.02 -0.66 12.89
CA GLU A 93 -9.14 -1.66 13.51
C GLU A 93 -8.12 -1.06 14.47
N ASP A 94 -7.71 0.18 14.23
CA ASP A 94 -6.80 0.87 15.14
C ASP A 94 -7.59 1.41 16.34
N PRO A 95 -7.21 1.01 17.57
CA PRO A 95 -7.89 1.49 18.78
C PRO A 95 -7.83 3.02 18.91
N PHE A 96 -6.78 3.65 18.37
CA PHE A 96 -6.60 5.09 18.43
C PHE A 96 -7.61 5.83 17.55
N VAL A 97 -7.89 5.33 16.34
CA VAL A 97 -8.80 6.02 15.40
C VAL A 97 -10.23 6.04 15.92
N ASN A 98 -10.64 5.07 16.73
CA ASN A 98 -11.95 5.10 17.39
C ASN A 98 -12.09 6.26 18.41
N LEU A 99 -10.98 6.84 18.86
CA LEU A 99 -10.97 7.95 19.80
C LEU A 99 -11.06 9.32 19.11
N LEU A 100 -10.66 9.41 17.84
CA LEU A 100 -10.68 10.65 17.07
C LEU A 100 -12.10 11.04 16.63
N SER A 101 -12.39 12.33 16.66
CA SER A 101 -13.61 12.91 16.11
C SER A 101 -13.71 12.72 14.59
N SER A 102 -14.95 12.66 14.07
CA SER A 102 -15.17 12.56 12.61
C SER A 102 -14.55 13.71 11.82
N ARG A 103 -14.52 14.92 12.42
CA ARG A 103 -13.90 16.10 11.81
C ARG A 103 -12.38 15.92 11.67
N SER A 104 -11.71 15.46 12.72
CA SER A 104 -10.27 15.18 12.68
C SER A 104 -9.94 14.06 11.70
N LYS A 105 -10.75 12.99 11.64
CA LYS A 105 -10.57 11.96 10.61
C LYS A 105 -10.66 12.54 9.20
N GLN A 106 -11.63 13.41 8.92
CA GLN A 106 -11.77 14.05 7.61
C GLN A 106 -10.58 14.95 7.27
N ILE A 107 -10.09 15.75 8.22
CA ILE A 107 -8.91 16.60 8.05
C ILE A 107 -7.67 15.73 7.76
N LEU A 108 -7.49 14.67 8.55
CA LEU A 108 -6.38 13.73 8.41
C LEU A 108 -6.49 12.82 7.18
N MET A 109 -7.66 12.72 6.55
CA MET A 109 -7.85 12.00 5.28
C MET A 109 -7.92 12.95 4.08
N TYR A 110 -7.79 14.27 4.30
CA TYR A 110 -7.97 15.25 3.23
C TYR A 110 -6.88 15.08 2.18
N HIS A 111 -7.28 14.49 1.05
CA HIS A 111 -6.45 14.33 -0.11
C HIS A 111 -7.28 14.62 -1.35
N GLU A 112 -6.94 15.70 -2.06
CA GLU A 112 -7.65 16.06 -3.28
C GLU A 112 -7.18 15.18 -4.44
N PHE A 113 -8.13 14.40 -4.96
CA PHE A 113 -8.04 13.78 -6.28
C PHE A 113 -9.08 14.45 -7.15
N GLY A 114 -8.68 14.93 -8.34
CA GLY A 114 -9.62 15.52 -9.28
C GLY A 114 -10.73 14.52 -9.62
N ASN A 115 -11.97 14.99 -9.67
CA ASN A 115 -13.07 14.20 -10.22
C ASN A 115 -12.85 14.08 -11.73
N ASN A 116 -12.44 12.90 -12.18
CA ASN A 116 -12.37 12.61 -13.60
C ASN A 116 -13.76 12.17 -14.07
N GLU A 117 -14.54 13.10 -14.62
CA GLU A 117 -15.75 12.74 -15.38
C GLU A 117 -15.35 11.98 -16.65
N PHE A 118 -16.12 10.95 -17.01
CA PHE A 118 -15.86 10.18 -18.21
C PHE A 118 -16.09 11.04 -19.47
N PRO A 119 -15.11 11.11 -20.40
CA PRO A 119 -15.36 11.60 -21.75
C PRO A 119 -16.42 10.76 -22.47
N GLY A 120 -17.07 11.35 -23.48
CA GLY A 120 -18.16 10.69 -24.22
C GLY A 120 -17.76 9.37 -24.89
N GLU A 121 -16.49 9.22 -25.27
CA GLU A 121 -15.94 8.02 -25.91
C GLU A 121 -15.87 6.81 -24.97
N ILE A 122 -15.66 7.04 -23.67
CA ILE A 122 -15.71 5.96 -22.67
C ILE A 122 -17.14 5.46 -22.52
N LYS A 123 -18.13 6.37 -22.57
CA LYS A 123 -19.54 6.00 -22.54
C LYS A 123 -19.89 5.07 -23.71
N PHE A 124 -19.40 5.35 -24.91
CA PHE A 124 -19.59 4.48 -26.08
C PHE A 124 -19.03 3.06 -25.87
N MET A 125 -17.83 2.91 -25.32
CA MET A 125 -17.26 1.57 -25.04
C MET A 125 -18.07 0.82 -23.99
N VAL A 126 -18.54 1.52 -22.95
CA VAL A 126 -19.42 0.92 -21.92
C VAL A 126 -20.76 0.51 -22.50
N ASP A 127 -21.35 1.33 -23.38
CA ASP A 127 -22.58 1.01 -24.11
C ASP A 127 -22.41 -0.27 -24.91
N ASP A 128 -21.40 -0.33 -25.79
CA ASP A 128 -21.12 -1.49 -26.65
C ASP A 128 -20.87 -2.76 -25.81
N PHE A 129 -20.11 -2.64 -24.72
CA PHE A 129 -19.85 -3.74 -23.82
C PHE A 129 -21.13 -4.25 -23.15
N VAL A 130 -21.86 -3.40 -22.43
CA VAL A 130 -23.04 -3.82 -21.69
C VAL A 130 -24.11 -4.38 -22.63
N ASP A 131 -24.34 -3.74 -23.77
CA ASP A 131 -25.33 -4.20 -24.75
C ASP A 131 -24.98 -5.55 -25.37
N THR A 132 -23.68 -5.89 -25.46
CA THR A 132 -23.24 -7.19 -25.95
C THR A 132 -23.55 -8.33 -24.96
N TYR A 133 -23.51 -8.09 -23.64
CA TYR A 133 -23.63 -9.14 -22.63
C TYR A 133 -24.95 -9.16 -21.85
N LYS A 134 -25.74 -8.08 -21.83
CA LYS A 134 -26.94 -7.93 -20.97
C LYS A 134 -28.01 -9.01 -21.19
N ASP A 135 -28.16 -9.48 -22.42
CA ASP A 135 -29.22 -10.42 -22.81
C ASP A 135 -28.71 -11.88 -22.86
N LEU A 136 -27.46 -12.12 -22.44
CA LEU A 136 -26.89 -13.45 -22.45
C LEU A 136 -27.39 -14.30 -21.30
N ARG A 137 -27.63 -15.58 -21.61
CA ARG A 137 -27.98 -16.54 -20.59
C ARG A 137 -26.78 -16.75 -19.64
N PRO A 138 -27.02 -17.06 -18.36
CA PRO A 138 -25.94 -17.26 -17.38
C PRO A 138 -24.92 -18.36 -17.74
N ASP A 139 -25.28 -19.29 -18.62
CA ASP A 139 -24.50 -20.44 -19.12
C ASP A 139 -23.78 -20.16 -20.45
N PHE A 140 -23.97 -18.98 -21.05
CA PHE A 140 -23.32 -18.62 -22.31
C PHE A 140 -21.86 -18.18 -22.07
N ASP A 141 -20.92 -18.73 -22.85
CA ASP A 141 -19.51 -18.35 -22.79
C ASP A 141 -19.28 -16.97 -23.46
N PRO A 142 -18.97 -15.91 -22.70
CA PRO A 142 -18.70 -14.56 -23.22
C PRO A 142 -17.51 -14.50 -24.20
N VAL A 143 -16.61 -15.50 -24.23
CA VAL A 143 -15.52 -15.54 -25.21
C VAL A 143 -16.02 -15.71 -26.65
N LEU A 144 -17.20 -16.31 -26.81
CA LEU A 144 -17.84 -16.51 -28.12
C LEU A 144 -18.43 -15.21 -28.69
N MET A 145 -18.54 -14.15 -27.89
CA MET A 145 -18.93 -12.84 -28.37
C MET A 145 -17.78 -12.10 -29.04
N ARG A 146 -18.13 -11.19 -29.95
CA ARG A 146 -17.15 -10.28 -30.55
C ARG A 146 -16.46 -9.45 -29.45
N PRO A 147 -15.15 -9.17 -29.58
CA PRO A 147 -14.48 -8.20 -28.74
C PRO A 147 -15.15 -6.82 -28.82
N ILE A 148 -14.96 -6.01 -27.78
CA ILE A 148 -15.50 -4.64 -27.73
C ILE A 148 -14.85 -3.80 -28.84
N ALA A 149 -15.61 -2.87 -29.42
CA ALA A 149 -15.05 -1.95 -30.40
C ALA A 149 -14.22 -0.85 -29.71
N PHE A 150 -12.95 -0.71 -30.10
CA PHE A 150 -12.16 0.47 -29.72
C PHE A 150 -12.59 1.69 -30.56
N PRO A 151 -12.81 2.88 -29.97
CA PRO A 151 -13.19 4.09 -30.70
C PRO A 151 -12.23 4.44 -31.83
N ARG A 152 -12.78 4.80 -33.00
CA ARG A 152 -11.99 5.22 -34.19
C ARG A 152 -12.01 6.75 -34.29
N GLY A 153 -10.84 7.38 -34.38
CA GLY A 153 -10.72 8.83 -34.54
C GLY A 153 -9.34 9.35 -34.12
N GLU A 154 -9.04 10.59 -34.47
CA GLU A 154 -7.90 11.30 -33.89
C GLU A 154 -8.19 11.64 -32.43
N MET A 155 -7.19 11.45 -31.58
CA MET A 155 -7.30 11.65 -30.13
C MET A 155 -5.91 12.02 -29.59
N SER A 156 -5.88 12.77 -28.49
CA SER A 156 -4.62 13.06 -27.81
C SER A 156 -3.99 11.76 -27.26
N VAL A 157 -2.68 11.78 -27.02
CA VAL A 157 -1.96 10.65 -26.41
C VAL A 157 -2.54 10.30 -25.03
N GLU A 158 -2.91 11.32 -24.25
CA GLU A 158 -3.49 11.16 -22.92
C GLU A 158 -4.87 10.49 -22.99
N SER A 159 -5.75 11.01 -23.84
CA SER A 159 -7.08 10.42 -24.07
C SER A 159 -6.96 8.97 -24.56
N ARG A 160 -6.00 8.68 -25.44
CA ARG A 160 -5.73 7.33 -25.93
C ARG A 160 -5.29 6.36 -24.83
N ARG A 161 -4.43 6.80 -23.92
CA ARG A 161 -3.99 5.97 -22.77
C ARG A 161 -5.15 5.62 -21.87
N ILE A 162 -5.98 6.59 -21.52
CA ILE A 162 -7.18 6.36 -20.69
C ILE A 162 -8.11 5.36 -21.39
N MET A 163 -8.37 5.54 -22.69
CA MET A 163 -9.21 4.62 -23.45
C MET A 163 -8.63 3.21 -23.54
N MET A 164 -7.31 3.06 -23.70
CA MET A 164 -6.66 1.74 -23.64
C MET A 164 -6.85 1.08 -22.29
N THR A 165 -6.66 1.79 -21.18
CA THR A 165 -6.92 1.25 -19.84
C THR A 165 -8.37 0.79 -19.69
N VAL A 166 -9.34 1.59 -20.15
CA VAL A 166 -10.76 1.19 -20.12
C VAL A 166 -11.01 -0.06 -20.96
N PHE A 167 -10.48 -0.09 -22.18
CA PHE A 167 -10.61 -1.24 -23.08
C PHE A 167 -10.05 -2.52 -22.45
N ASP A 168 -8.82 -2.47 -21.93
CA ASP A 168 -8.17 -3.61 -21.28
C ASP A 168 -8.91 -4.07 -20.03
N LEU A 169 -9.47 -3.13 -19.24
CA LEU A 169 -10.31 -3.46 -18.08
C LEU A 169 -11.59 -4.19 -18.49
N LEU A 170 -12.28 -3.71 -19.53
CA LEU A 170 -13.51 -4.34 -20.02
C LEU A 170 -13.25 -5.72 -20.65
N GLU A 171 -12.16 -5.87 -21.41
CA GLU A 171 -11.72 -7.19 -21.91
C GLU A 171 -11.28 -8.11 -20.76
N GLY A 172 -10.70 -7.56 -19.70
CA GLY A 172 -10.43 -8.27 -18.46
C GLY A 172 -11.71 -8.81 -17.80
N LEU A 173 -12.77 -8.00 -17.73
CA LEU A 173 -14.08 -8.45 -17.25
C LEU A 173 -14.68 -9.52 -18.15
N ARG A 174 -14.60 -9.38 -19.48
CA ARG A 174 -15.04 -10.41 -20.43
C ARG A 174 -14.34 -11.74 -20.16
N HIS A 175 -13.03 -11.73 -19.93
CA HIS A 175 -12.27 -12.92 -19.57
C HIS A 175 -12.74 -13.53 -18.25
N ILE A 176 -12.89 -12.71 -17.21
CA ILE A 176 -13.40 -13.15 -15.90
C ILE A 176 -14.76 -13.83 -16.05
N TRP A 177 -15.66 -13.25 -16.85
CA TRP A 177 -17.00 -13.80 -17.05
C TRP A 177 -17.01 -15.11 -17.86
N SER A 178 -15.96 -15.40 -18.64
CA SER A 178 -15.81 -16.65 -19.38
C SER A 178 -15.31 -17.83 -18.56
N LEU A 179 -14.78 -17.57 -17.36
CA LEU A 179 -14.28 -18.62 -16.48
C LEU A 179 -15.39 -19.25 -15.62
N ARG A 180 -16.65 -19.24 -16.07
CA ARG A 180 -17.76 -19.86 -15.33
C ARG A 180 -17.91 -21.36 -15.61
N PRO A 181 -18.32 -22.16 -14.59
CA PRO A 181 -18.69 -21.76 -13.22
C PRO A 181 -17.51 -21.65 -12.23
N LEU A 182 -16.29 -21.78 -12.71
CA LEU A 182 -15.08 -22.15 -11.94
C LEU A 182 -14.62 -21.16 -10.85
N LEU A 183 -14.99 -19.87 -10.89
CA LEU A 183 -14.51 -18.87 -9.92
C LEU A 183 -15.36 -18.76 -8.63
N THR A 184 -16.54 -19.38 -8.57
CA THR A 184 -17.43 -19.32 -7.38
C THR A 184 -17.63 -20.67 -6.69
N GLU A 185 -16.96 -21.72 -7.16
CA GLU A 185 -17.01 -23.07 -6.60
C GLU A 185 -15.69 -23.34 -5.84
N ASP A 186 -15.75 -24.12 -4.75
CA ASP A 186 -14.64 -24.41 -3.83
C ASP A 186 -13.42 -25.12 -4.49
N GLU A 187 -13.44 -25.32 -5.80
CA GLU A 187 -12.44 -26.03 -6.60
C GLU A 187 -11.30 -25.14 -7.11
N TYR A 188 -11.41 -23.81 -7.06
CA TYR A 188 -10.37 -22.91 -7.57
C TYR A 188 -9.32 -22.57 -6.52
N SER A 189 -8.04 -22.84 -6.84
CA SER A 189 -6.93 -22.46 -5.97
C SER A 189 -6.80 -20.94 -5.88
N GLU A 190 -6.32 -20.44 -4.73
CA GLU A 190 -6.04 -19.03 -4.48
C GLU A 190 -5.17 -18.40 -5.58
N ASN A 191 -4.12 -19.12 -6.01
CA ASN A 191 -3.25 -18.71 -7.10
C ASN A 191 -4.01 -18.56 -8.42
N SER A 192 -4.92 -19.48 -8.71
CA SER A 192 -5.72 -19.43 -9.92
C SER A 192 -6.66 -18.22 -9.91
N TYR A 193 -7.29 -17.89 -8.78
CA TYR A 193 -8.10 -16.67 -8.65
C TYR A 193 -7.28 -15.40 -8.87
N VAL A 194 -6.08 -15.33 -8.29
CA VAL A 194 -5.16 -14.19 -8.47
C VAL A 194 -4.76 -14.01 -9.94
N ILE A 195 -4.40 -15.10 -10.62
CA ILE A 195 -3.98 -15.08 -12.02
C ILE A 195 -5.14 -14.69 -12.94
N HIS A 196 -6.31 -15.26 -12.71
CA HIS A 196 -7.40 -15.21 -13.66
C HIS A 196 -8.42 -14.09 -13.42
N ALA A 197 -8.51 -13.54 -12.20
CA ALA A 197 -9.39 -12.42 -11.88
C ALA A 197 -8.63 -11.17 -11.44
N VAL A 198 -7.88 -11.25 -10.33
CA VAL A 198 -7.23 -10.08 -9.73
C VAL A 198 -6.25 -9.43 -10.73
N SER A 199 -5.38 -10.23 -11.35
CA SER A 199 -4.39 -9.71 -12.31
C SER A 199 -5.04 -9.06 -13.53
N LYS A 200 -6.19 -9.56 -14.00
CA LYS A 200 -6.90 -8.98 -15.15
C LYS A 200 -7.45 -7.58 -14.88
N VAL A 201 -7.66 -7.24 -13.61
CA VAL A 201 -8.08 -5.90 -13.18
C VAL A 201 -6.89 -5.02 -12.85
N LEU A 202 -5.88 -5.57 -12.15
CA LEU A 202 -4.75 -4.77 -11.68
C LEU A 202 -3.74 -4.43 -12.78
N ASP A 203 -3.54 -5.31 -13.77
CA ASP A 203 -2.50 -5.11 -14.81
C ASP A 203 -2.74 -3.88 -15.68
N PRO A 204 -3.97 -3.61 -16.16
CA PRO A 204 -4.24 -2.38 -16.90
C PRO A 204 -4.02 -1.11 -16.08
N ILE A 205 -4.25 -1.19 -14.77
CA ILE A 205 -4.10 -0.06 -13.83
C ILE A 205 -2.62 0.21 -13.55
N PHE A 206 -1.83 -0.84 -13.33
CA PHE A 206 -0.44 -0.74 -12.90
C PHE A 206 0.56 -1.15 -13.98
N THR A 207 0.30 -0.85 -15.26
CA THR A 207 1.08 -1.22 -16.47
C THR A 207 2.60 -0.99 -16.36
N TYR A 208 3.29 -1.79 -15.55
CA TYR A 208 4.68 -1.70 -15.13
C TYR A 208 5.16 -3.09 -14.71
N SER A 209 6.47 -3.33 -14.76
CA SER A 209 7.06 -4.68 -14.67
C SER A 209 6.75 -5.38 -13.34
N LYS A 210 6.05 -6.52 -13.42
CA LYS A 210 5.91 -7.45 -12.30
C LYS A 210 7.22 -8.17 -12.03
N SER A 211 7.57 -8.39 -10.76
CA SER A 211 8.58 -9.38 -10.38
C SER A 211 8.03 -10.25 -9.26
N GLU A 212 8.31 -11.55 -9.32
CA GLU A 212 7.91 -12.54 -8.30
C GLU A 212 8.94 -12.66 -7.15
N GLN A 213 9.83 -11.69 -7.01
CA GLN A 213 10.94 -11.72 -6.06
C GLN A 213 10.48 -11.32 -4.65
N THR A 214 11.26 -11.76 -3.65
CA THR A 214 11.11 -11.36 -2.25
C THR A 214 11.22 -9.84 -2.14
N ASN A 215 10.35 -9.20 -1.35
CA ASN A 215 10.40 -7.75 -1.12
C ASN A 215 11.81 -7.33 -0.62
N LYS A 216 12.48 -6.46 -1.37
CA LYS A 216 13.87 -6.05 -1.11
C LYS A 216 13.99 -5.23 0.17
N SER A 217 12.95 -4.45 0.50
CA SER A 217 12.86 -3.66 1.73
C SER A 217 12.72 -4.54 2.98
N SER A 218 11.89 -5.60 2.91
CA SER A 218 11.77 -6.59 3.98
C SER A 218 13.06 -7.38 4.17
N GLN A 219 13.74 -7.72 3.07
CA GLN A 219 15.01 -8.41 3.11
C GLN A 219 16.11 -7.51 3.69
N SER A 220 16.21 -6.25 3.26
CA SER A 220 17.17 -5.27 3.77
C SER A 220 16.96 -4.98 5.26
N ARG A 221 15.71 -4.93 5.73
CA ARG A 221 15.41 -4.87 7.17
C ARG A 221 15.88 -6.10 7.92
N MET A 222 15.64 -7.31 7.39
CA MET A 222 16.11 -8.56 8.04
C MET A 222 17.64 -8.69 8.05
N GLU A 223 18.31 -8.25 6.99
CA GLU A 223 19.77 -8.17 6.91
C GLU A 223 20.32 -7.16 7.93
N ARG A 224 19.70 -5.97 8.06
CA ARG A 224 20.05 -4.97 9.09
C ARG A 224 19.75 -5.42 10.52
N MET A 225 18.83 -6.37 10.71
CA MET A 225 18.48 -6.94 12.01
C MET A 225 19.23 -8.24 12.34
N GLU A 226 20.18 -8.68 11.50
CA GLU A 226 20.91 -9.95 11.63
C GLU A 226 19.97 -11.17 11.80
N ALA A 227 18.78 -11.10 11.21
CA ALA A 227 17.77 -12.14 11.34
C ALA A 227 18.01 -13.28 10.33
N THR A 228 17.97 -14.52 10.80
CA THR A 228 18.17 -15.73 9.98
C THR A 228 17.02 -16.07 9.01
N ASN A 229 15.92 -15.32 9.04
CA ASN A 229 14.76 -15.55 8.17
C ASN A 229 14.85 -14.65 6.93
N SER A 230 14.68 -15.21 5.73
CA SER A 230 14.42 -14.43 4.51
C SER A 230 13.13 -13.62 4.71
N GLY A 231 13.15 -12.31 4.46
CA GLY A 231 12.06 -11.36 4.71
C GLY A 231 10.65 -11.82 4.30
N LYS A 232 9.63 -11.12 4.77
CA LYS A 232 8.23 -11.49 4.49
C LYS A 232 7.93 -11.29 3.01
N LYS A 233 7.49 -12.35 2.33
CA LYS A 233 7.02 -12.30 0.94
C LYS A 233 5.55 -11.82 0.92
N PRO A 234 5.22 -10.71 0.23
CA PRO A 234 3.83 -10.40 -0.10
C PRO A 234 3.32 -11.38 -1.15
N ASP A 235 2.02 -11.71 -1.12
CA ASP A 235 1.42 -12.67 -2.07
C ASP A 235 1.42 -12.13 -3.51
N LEU A 236 1.46 -10.80 -3.69
CA LEU A 236 1.69 -10.14 -4.98
C LEU A 236 2.54 -8.88 -4.78
N GLN A 237 3.61 -8.71 -5.56
CA GLN A 237 4.39 -7.47 -5.56
C GLN A 237 4.28 -6.78 -6.91
N VAL A 238 3.85 -5.51 -6.91
CA VAL A 238 3.82 -4.66 -8.11
C VAL A 238 4.95 -3.65 -8.01
N LEU A 239 6.09 -3.99 -8.61
CA LEU A 239 7.25 -3.10 -8.65
C LEU A 239 7.01 -1.99 -9.67
N LEU A 240 7.22 -0.73 -9.26
CA LEU A 240 7.19 0.39 -10.17
C LEU A 240 8.63 0.75 -10.53
N LYS A 241 9.09 0.27 -11.69
CA LYS A 241 10.40 0.65 -12.20
C LYS A 241 10.37 2.09 -12.67
N VAL A 242 11.02 2.97 -11.91
CA VAL A 242 11.31 4.35 -12.32
C VAL A 242 12.78 4.40 -12.75
N ASP A 243 13.01 4.16 -14.04
CA ASP A 243 14.31 4.01 -14.72
C ASP A 243 15.15 2.81 -14.23
N THR A 244 16.40 3.04 -13.81
CA THR A 244 17.39 2.05 -13.38
C THR A 244 17.29 1.67 -11.90
N MET A 245 16.46 2.37 -11.12
CA MET A 245 16.18 2.03 -9.72
C MET A 245 14.80 1.38 -9.61
N GLU A 246 14.75 0.21 -8.96
CA GLU A 246 13.48 -0.47 -8.67
C GLU A 246 12.84 0.19 -7.44
N ASN A 247 11.88 1.09 -7.67
CA ASN A 247 11.13 1.74 -6.60
C ASN A 247 9.89 0.92 -6.26
N GLU A 248 9.84 0.42 -5.04
CA GLU A 248 8.62 -0.17 -4.49
C GLU A 248 7.61 0.98 -4.24
N ILE A 249 6.56 1.04 -5.05
CA ILE A 249 5.47 2.02 -4.93
C ILE A 249 4.16 1.34 -4.55
N VAL A 250 3.98 0.09 -4.96
CA VAL A 250 2.75 -0.67 -4.74
C VAL A 250 3.09 -2.02 -4.11
N LEU A 251 2.46 -2.31 -2.99
CA LEU A 251 2.56 -3.57 -2.27
C LEU A 251 1.18 -4.18 -2.16
N ALA A 252 1.05 -5.49 -2.43
CA ALA A 252 -0.24 -6.16 -2.37
C ALA A 252 -0.20 -7.41 -1.48
N GLU A 253 -1.15 -7.51 -0.57
CA GLU A 253 -1.46 -8.73 0.15
C GLU A 253 -2.82 -9.23 -0.36
N VAL A 254 -2.83 -10.39 -0.99
CA VAL A 254 -4.06 -10.96 -1.52
C VAL A 254 -4.59 -11.93 -0.47
N SER A 255 -5.67 -11.54 0.22
CA SER A 255 -6.39 -12.48 1.07
C SER A 255 -7.30 -13.37 0.21
N ARG A 256 -7.46 -14.62 0.66
CA ARG A 256 -8.24 -15.70 0.02
C ARG A 256 -9.64 -15.26 -0.42
N LEU A 257 -10.21 -15.99 -1.39
CA LEU A 257 -11.63 -15.86 -1.78
C LEU A 257 -12.59 -16.15 -0.61
N LEU A 258 -12.14 -16.99 0.34
CA LEU A 258 -12.84 -17.33 1.58
C LEU A 258 -11.83 -17.26 2.75
N PRO A 259 -11.52 -16.05 3.26
CA PRO A 259 -10.59 -15.92 4.38
C PRO A 259 -11.26 -16.37 5.69
N GLN A 260 -10.46 -16.89 6.62
CA GLN A 260 -10.90 -16.99 8.02
C GLN A 260 -11.06 -15.57 8.59
N GLN A 261 -12.02 -15.34 9.49
CA GLN A 261 -12.31 -13.99 10.03
C GLN A 261 -11.06 -13.26 10.55
N ASP A 262 -10.12 -13.96 11.18
CA ASP A 262 -8.90 -13.34 11.73
C ASP A 262 -7.83 -13.05 10.67
N LYS A 263 -7.92 -13.65 9.48
CA LYS A 263 -6.90 -13.56 8.43
C LYS A 263 -6.89 -12.17 7.76
N GLU A 264 -8.05 -11.56 7.58
CA GLU A 264 -8.19 -10.21 7.03
C GLU A 264 -7.42 -9.19 7.88
N ILE A 265 -7.62 -9.24 9.20
CA ILE A 265 -6.95 -8.40 10.21
C ILE A 265 -5.43 -8.63 10.18
N ILE A 266 -5.00 -9.89 10.12
CA ILE A 266 -3.57 -10.26 10.12
C ILE A 266 -2.89 -9.76 8.84
N ASP A 267 -3.53 -9.91 7.69
CA ASP A 267 -2.99 -9.46 6.39
C ASP A 267 -2.94 -7.95 6.30
N TRP A 268 -3.96 -7.25 6.81
CA TRP A 268 -3.96 -5.81 6.91
C TRP A 268 -2.78 -5.28 7.73
N LYS A 269 -2.59 -5.79 8.95
CA LYS A 269 -1.47 -5.43 9.83
C LYS A 269 -0.10 -5.73 9.19
N LYS A 270 -0.01 -6.86 8.47
CA LYS A 270 1.20 -7.22 7.71
C LYS A 270 1.47 -6.22 6.60
N LEU A 271 0.46 -5.89 5.79
CA LEU A 271 0.55 -4.95 4.66
C LEU A 271 1.02 -3.58 5.12
N VAL A 272 0.38 -3.00 6.15
CA VAL A 272 0.70 -1.66 6.67
C VAL A 272 2.16 -1.57 7.11
N ARG A 273 2.66 -2.60 7.82
CA ARG A 273 4.06 -2.65 8.25
C ARG A 273 5.02 -2.73 7.05
N ILE A 274 4.72 -3.52 6.03
CA ILE A 274 5.55 -3.62 4.82
C ILE A 274 5.53 -2.28 4.06
N CYS A 275 4.39 -1.59 4.02
CA CYS A 275 4.31 -0.25 3.43
C CYS A 275 5.22 0.76 4.15
N LYS A 276 5.26 0.73 5.49
CA LYS A 276 6.21 1.56 6.25
C LYS A 276 7.66 1.16 5.98
N ASP A 277 7.99 -0.13 6.01
CA ASP A 277 9.35 -0.60 5.71
C ASP A 277 9.80 -0.11 4.32
N CYS A 278 8.92 -0.20 3.32
CA CYS A 278 9.15 0.31 1.98
C CYS A 278 9.30 1.83 1.93
N PHE A 279 8.47 2.57 2.67
CA PHE A 279 8.58 4.01 2.79
C PHE A 279 9.95 4.40 3.34
N ASP A 280 10.38 3.79 4.45
CA ASP A 280 11.65 4.08 5.11
C ASP A 280 12.86 3.73 4.22
N GLU A 281 12.80 2.61 3.49
CA GLU A 281 13.87 2.21 2.57
C GLU A 281 13.98 3.11 1.35
N ARG A 282 12.86 3.68 0.90
CA ARG A 282 12.85 4.67 -0.19
C ARG A 282 13.75 5.86 0.13
N TYR A 283 13.74 6.36 1.36
CA TYR A 283 14.64 7.45 1.77
C TYR A 283 16.10 7.06 1.66
N ASN A 284 16.46 5.90 2.22
CA ASN A 284 17.83 5.41 2.19
C ASN A 284 18.32 5.25 0.74
N GLY A 285 17.49 4.67 -0.12
CA GLY A 285 17.84 4.42 -1.52
C GLY A 285 17.95 5.70 -2.36
N PHE A 286 17.06 6.67 -2.15
CA PHE A 286 17.07 7.92 -2.93
C PHE A 286 18.29 8.78 -2.59
N PHE A 287 18.67 8.89 -1.32
CA PHE A 287 19.80 9.72 -0.88
C PHE A 287 21.14 8.98 -0.81
N ASP A 288 21.22 7.72 -1.24
CA ASP A 288 22.46 6.95 -1.22
C ASP A 288 23.55 7.65 -2.06
N GLY A 289 24.73 7.84 -1.46
CA GLY A 289 25.84 8.58 -2.06
C GLY A 289 25.63 10.09 -2.24
N ARG A 290 24.55 10.67 -1.72
CA ARG A 290 24.25 12.12 -1.82
C ARG A 290 24.46 12.85 -0.50
N ASP A 291 24.78 14.15 -0.59
CA ASP A 291 24.80 15.03 0.58
C ASP A 291 23.38 15.37 1.05
N ASP A 292 23.02 14.79 2.20
CA ASP A 292 21.73 14.90 2.86
C ASP A 292 21.68 16.02 3.93
N THR A 293 22.76 16.79 4.11
CA THR A 293 22.88 17.76 5.21
C THR A 293 22.38 19.17 4.87
N THR A 294 22.22 19.46 3.58
CA THR A 294 21.86 20.79 3.05
C THR A 294 20.38 21.13 3.26
N ASP A 295 20.03 22.42 3.27
CA ASP A 295 18.64 22.87 3.30
C ASP A 295 17.85 22.39 2.07
N THR A 296 18.53 22.29 0.92
CA THR A 296 17.98 21.71 -0.31
C THR A 296 17.62 20.24 -0.11
N ALA A 297 18.52 19.44 0.47
CA ALA A 297 18.23 18.04 0.78
C ALA A 297 17.05 17.90 1.77
N ARG A 298 16.94 18.78 2.78
CA ARG A 298 15.78 18.80 3.69
C ARG A 298 14.48 19.16 2.97
N SER A 299 14.49 20.11 2.05
CA SER A 299 13.32 20.43 1.24
C SER A 299 12.89 19.25 0.36
N ILE A 300 13.86 18.53 -0.23
CA ILE A 300 13.59 17.34 -1.03
C ILE A 300 13.07 16.19 -0.14
N TYR A 301 13.58 16.06 1.09
CA TYR A 301 13.11 15.08 2.08
C TYR A 301 11.62 15.27 2.38
N VAL A 302 11.20 16.52 2.60
CA VAL A 302 9.78 16.88 2.80
C VAL A 302 8.94 16.48 1.58
N LYS A 303 9.40 16.79 0.36
CA LYS A 303 8.71 16.40 -0.87
C LYS A 303 8.60 14.88 -1.02
N LEU A 304 9.66 14.13 -0.71
CA LEU A 304 9.68 12.67 -0.74
C LEU A 304 8.65 12.09 0.25
N GLY A 305 8.48 12.71 1.41
CA GLY A 305 7.50 12.28 2.42
C GLY A 305 6.05 12.43 2.02
N LYS A 306 5.77 13.29 1.03
CA LYS A 306 4.45 13.41 0.42
C LYS A 306 4.20 12.39 -0.69
N VAL A 307 5.19 11.58 -1.07
CA VAL A 307 5.01 10.52 -2.07
C VAL A 307 4.52 9.24 -1.37
N PRO A 308 3.23 8.88 -1.45
CA PRO A 308 2.72 7.74 -0.71
C PRO A 308 3.28 6.40 -1.22
N VAL A 309 3.18 5.39 -0.36
CA VAL A 309 3.26 3.96 -0.72
C VAL A 309 1.84 3.42 -0.78
N LEU A 310 1.48 2.73 -1.86
CA LEU A 310 0.17 2.12 -2.02
C LEU A 310 0.18 0.70 -1.45
N GLY A 311 -0.76 0.42 -0.54
CA GLY A 311 -1.10 -0.91 -0.08
C GLY A 311 -2.38 -1.40 -0.74
N ILE A 312 -2.38 -2.61 -1.28
CA ILE A 312 -3.55 -3.28 -1.84
C ILE A 312 -3.88 -4.49 -0.98
N GLN A 313 -5.11 -4.56 -0.50
CA GLN A 313 -5.65 -5.74 0.14
C GLN A 313 -6.80 -6.30 -0.70
N VAL A 314 -6.68 -7.54 -1.16
CA VAL A 314 -7.77 -8.22 -1.87
C VAL A 314 -8.51 -9.10 -0.88
N ILE A 315 -9.82 -8.92 -0.72
CA ILE A 315 -10.68 -9.72 0.15
C ILE A 315 -11.89 -10.15 -0.68
N ARG A 316 -11.97 -11.45 -1.02
CA ARG A 316 -13.00 -11.96 -1.94
C ARG A 316 -12.94 -11.21 -3.28
N ASP A 317 -14.04 -10.62 -3.73
CA ASP A 317 -14.16 -9.77 -4.92
C ASP A 317 -13.83 -8.29 -4.67
N ARG A 318 -13.44 -7.93 -3.45
CA ARG A 318 -13.13 -6.56 -3.04
C ARG A 318 -11.63 -6.34 -3.13
N VAL A 319 -11.21 -5.29 -3.82
CA VAL A 319 -9.83 -4.80 -3.80
C VAL A 319 -9.83 -3.46 -3.08
N ILE A 320 -9.30 -3.46 -1.87
CA ILE A 320 -9.17 -2.29 -1.01
C ILE A 320 -7.81 -1.66 -1.27
N ILE A 321 -7.80 -0.37 -1.58
CA ILE A 321 -6.57 0.36 -1.85
C ILE A 321 -6.39 1.44 -0.80
N SER A 322 -5.25 1.37 -0.14
CA SER A 322 -4.82 2.31 0.89
C SER A 322 -3.51 2.98 0.51
N ALA A 323 -3.27 4.19 1.01
CA ALA A 323 -2.01 4.90 0.89
C ALA A 323 -1.40 5.13 2.26
N LEU A 324 -0.08 5.00 2.35
CA LEU A 324 0.73 5.39 3.50
C LEU A 324 1.64 6.55 3.10
N ASP A 325 1.55 7.66 3.83
CA ASP A 325 2.36 8.87 3.65
C ASP A 325 2.73 9.51 5.01
N LEU A 326 3.48 10.62 4.97
CA LEU A 326 3.70 11.49 6.12
C LEU A 326 2.72 12.68 6.11
N PHE A 327 1.89 12.77 7.13
CA PHE A 327 1.05 13.94 7.36
C PHE A 327 1.87 15.08 7.96
N GLU A 328 1.87 16.24 7.30
CA GLU A 328 2.69 17.44 7.63
C GLU A 328 4.15 17.12 8.03
N ASP A 329 4.71 16.01 7.52
CA ASP A 329 6.08 15.55 7.76
C ASP A 329 6.35 15.02 9.18
N ASP A 330 5.30 14.81 9.97
CA ASP A 330 5.43 14.50 11.40
C ASP A 330 5.19 13.01 11.72
N PHE A 331 4.17 12.39 11.14
CA PHE A 331 3.85 10.99 11.43
C PHE A 331 3.27 10.25 10.24
N TYR A 332 3.47 8.93 10.27
CA TYR A 332 2.91 8.04 9.28
C TYR A 332 1.41 7.92 9.50
N ARG A 333 0.63 8.11 8.43
CA ARG A 333 -0.77 7.72 8.41
C ARG A 333 -1.00 6.72 7.29
N VAL A 334 -1.97 5.85 7.48
CA VAL A 334 -2.52 5.04 6.38
C VAL A 334 -4.00 5.33 6.24
N PHE A 335 -4.47 5.53 5.02
CA PHE A 335 -5.87 5.87 4.73
C PHE A 335 -6.35 5.16 3.46
N GLN A 336 -7.64 4.84 3.41
CA GLN A 336 -8.24 4.21 2.25
C GLN A 336 -8.49 5.24 1.13
N ILE A 337 -8.02 4.95 -0.08
CA ILE A 337 -8.21 5.80 -1.28
C ILE A 337 -9.52 5.46 -1.99
N CYS A 338 -9.72 4.17 -2.23
CA CYS A 338 -10.91 3.65 -2.90
C CYS A 338 -11.03 2.14 -2.68
N GLU A 339 -12.17 1.62 -3.11
CA GLU A 339 -12.46 0.20 -3.13
C GLU A 339 -12.99 -0.19 -4.51
N LEU A 340 -12.44 -1.26 -5.08
CA LEU A 340 -12.90 -1.85 -6.34
C LEU A 340 -13.67 -3.12 -6.02
N PHE A 341 -14.88 -3.24 -6.55
CA PHE A 341 -15.61 -4.51 -6.56
C PHE A 341 -15.43 -5.13 -7.94
N ILE A 342 -14.76 -6.28 -8.03
CA ILE A 342 -14.57 -7.00 -9.29
C ILE A 342 -15.89 -7.73 -9.61
N PRO A 343 -16.60 -7.36 -10.69
CA PRO A 343 -17.80 -8.08 -11.09
C PRO A 343 -17.43 -9.47 -11.59
N LEU A 344 -17.49 -10.50 -10.74
CA LEU A 344 -17.16 -11.88 -11.11
C LEU A 344 -18.21 -12.52 -12.02
N ARG A 345 -19.34 -11.83 -12.24
CA ARG A 345 -20.47 -12.26 -13.06
C ARG A 345 -20.92 -11.11 -13.95
N ILE A 346 -21.53 -11.45 -15.09
CA ILE A 346 -22.24 -10.53 -15.99
C ILE A 346 -23.16 -9.68 -15.12
N SER A 347 -22.97 -8.37 -15.21
CA SER A 347 -23.53 -7.40 -14.28
C SER A 347 -24.19 -6.25 -15.04
N SER A 348 -25.04 -5.50 -14.33
CA SER A 348 -25.70 -4.34 -14.91
C SER A 348 -24.71 -3.22 -15.24
N ARG A 349 -25.14 -2.30 -16.11
CA ARG A 349 -24.40 -1.08 -16.47
C ARG A 349 -23.86 -0.34 -15.26
N GLN A 350 -24.68 -0.16 -14.23
CA GLN A 350 -24.34 0.61 -13.04
C GLN A 350 -23.14 0.01 -12.29
N ILE A 351 -23.07 -1.32 -12.24
CA ILE A 351 -21.97 -2.05 -11.59
C ILE A 351 -20.69 -1.89 -12.41
N VAL A 352 -20.76 -2.05 -13.74
CA VAL A 352 -19.60 -1.89 -14.63
C VAL A 352 -19.07 -0.45 -14.60
N GLU A 353 -19.95 0.54 -14.65
CA GLU A 353 -19.56 1.95 -14.55
C GLU A 353 -18.93 2.28 -13.20
N GLY A 354 -19.49 1.77 -12.09
CA GLY A 354 -18.92 1.94 -10.75
C GLY A 354 -17.51 1.34 -10.64
N PHE A 355 -17.32 0.12 -11.16
CA PHE A 355 -16.02 -0.52 -11.25
C PHE A 355 -15.00 0.32 -12.04
N LEU A 356 -15.37 0.78 -13.24
CA LEU A 356 -14.48 1.58 -14.09
C LEU A 356 -14.12 2.93 -13.46
N LYS A 357 -15.06 3.61 -12.81
CA LYS A 357 -14.80 4.89 -12.13
C LYS A 357 -13.72 4.73 -11.06
N ASN A 358 -13.86 3.71 -10.22
CA ASN A 358 -12.88 3.47 -9.17
C ASN A 358 -11.54 2.99 -9.75
N ALA A 359 -11.55 2.18 -10.82
CA ALA A 359 -10.33 1.70 -11.46
C ALA A 359 -9.53 2.84 -12.11
N LEU A 360 -10.22 3.77 -12.79
CA LEU A 360 -9.59 4.96 -13.35
C LEU A 360 -9.16 5.96 -12.27
N LYS A 361 -9.93 6.11 -11.19
CA LYS A 361 -9.49 6.89 -10.01
C LYS A 361 -8.15 6.35 -9.50
N LEU A 362 -8.04 5.04 -9.34
CA LEU A 362 -6.79 4.39 -8.93
C LEU A 362 -5.67 4.62 -9.95
N ARG A 363 -5.95 4.48 -11.24
CA ARG A 363 -4.96 4.75 -12.30
C ARG A 363 -4.40 6.18 -12.21
N PHE A 364 -5.27 7.16 -12.02
CA PHE A 364 -4.87 8.55 -11.87
C PHE A 364 -4.02 8.78 -10.61
N VAL A 365 -4.38 8.15 -9.48
CA VAL A 365 -3.60 8.19 -8.25
C VAL A 365 -2.19 7.66 -8.50
N VAL A 366 -2.07 6.51 -9.16
CA VAL A 366 -0.79 5.90 -9.51
C VAL A 366 0.05 6.83 -10.38
N GLU A 367 -0.54 7.39 -11.44
CA GLU A 367 0.18 8.32 -12.33
C GLU A 367 0.68 9.57 -11.59
N LYS A 368 -0.13 10.14 -10.68
CA LYS A 368 0.29 11.27 -9.84
C LYS A 368 1.47 10.90 -8.95
N ILE A 369 1.44 9.74 -8.31
CA ILE A 369 2.54 9.25 -7.45
C ILE A 369 3.82 9.05 -8.27
N ILE A 370 3.72 8.52 -9.49
CA ILE A 370 4.87 8.38 -10.40
C ILE A 370 5.47 9.74 -10.71
N VAL A 371 4.65 10.70 -11.13
CA VAL A 371 5.11 12.06 -11.46
C VAL A 371 5.81 12.71 -10.26
N MET A 372 5.23 12.58 -9.07
CA MET A 372 5.85 13.07 -7.83
C MET A 372 7.19 12.35 -7.55
N SER A 373 7.26 11.03 -7.73
CA SER A 373 8.48 10.24 -7.52
C SER A 373 9.59 10.64 -8.48
N VAL A 374 9.26 10.82 -9.77
CA VAL A 374 10.22 11.25 -10.80
C VAL A 374 10.72 12.66 -10.49
N GLY A 375 9.83 13.60 -10.18
CA GLY A 375 10.21 14.97 -9.84
C GLY A 375 11.16 15.04 -8.65
N VAL A 376 10.86 14.29 -7.58
CA VAL A 376 11.75 14.20 -6.41
C VAL A 376 13.10 13.60 -6.78
N LYS A 377 13.12 12.51 -7.56
CA LYS A 377 14.35 11.86 -8.01
C LYS A 377 15.23 12.81 -8.84
N ASP A 378 14.63 13.55 -9.76
CA ASP A 378 15.34 14.50 -10.61
C ASP A 378 15.99 15.60 -9.74
N GLU A 379 15.27 16.11 -8.73
CA GLU A 379 15.83 17.07 -7.78
C GLU A 379 17.01 16.48 -6.97
N ILE A 380 16.91 15.23 -6.52
CA ILE A 380 18.02 14.56 -5.80
C ILE A 380 19.23 14.36 -6.69
N SER A 381 19.05 14.10 -7.99
CA SER A 381 20.17 13.89 -8.91
C SER A 381 21.10 15.11 -9.00
N LEU A 382 20.57 16.30 -8.67
CA LEU A 382 21.28 17.57 -8.61
C LEU A 382 22.05 17.77 -7.31
N LEU A 383 21.84 16.93 -6.28
CA LEU A 383 22.58 17.01 -5.03
C LEU A 383 24.04 16.58 -5.22
N PRO A 384 24.99 17.20 -4.49
CA PRO A 384 26.39 16.81 -4.50
C PRO A 384 26.58 15.33 -4.19
N VAL A 385 27.51 14.68 -4.90
CA VAL A 385 27.94 13.31 -4.60
C VAL A 385 28.99 13.36 -3.51
N ILE A 386 28.87 12.49 -2.50
CA ILE A 386 29.90 12.32 -1.48
C ILE A 386 30.88 11.23 -1.95
N GLU A 387 32.12 11.63 -2.28
CA GLU A 387 33.14 10.71 -2.83
C GLU A 387 33.72 9.71 -1.81
N ASP A 388 33.52 9.93 -0.49
CA ASP A 388 34.10 9.11 0.59
C ASP A 388 33.09 8.73 1.69
N ARG A 389 32.07 7.94 1.35
CA ARG A 389 31.36 7.12 2.35
C ARG A 389 31.74 5.65 2.16
N THR A 390 32.71 5.16 2.94
CA THR A 390 32.82 3.71 3.22
C THR A 390 31.51 3.26 3.84
N SER A 391 30.59 2.73 3.03
CA SER A 391 29.26 2.18 3.39
C SER A 391 28.81 2.66 4.77
N SER A 392 28.66 3.97 4.94
CA SER A 392 28.31 4.50 6.24
C SER A 392 26.88 4.07 6.43
N THR A 393 26.65 3.24 7.44
CA THR A 393 25.37 3.07 8.10
C THR A 393 24.85 4.46 8.46
N SER A 394 24.22 5.13 7.50
CA SER A 394 23.41 6.31 7.76
C SER A 394 22.24 5.77 8.55
N LYS A 395 22.39 5.89 9.86
CA LYS A 395 21.38 5.61 10.85
C LYS A 395 20.22 6.56 10.52
N MET A 396 19.14 6.03 9.94
CA MET A 396 17.86 6.33 10.59
C MET A 396 17.97 5.77 12.00
N SER A 397 18.55 6.60 12.88
CA SER A 397 18.16 6.56 14.27
C SER A 397 16.65 6.75 14.23
N THR A 398 15.92 5.86 14.88
CA THR A 398 14.46 6.03 15.02
C THR A 398 14.09 7.30 15.78
N THR A 399 15.09 8.03 16.29
CA THR A 399 15.03 9.42 16.70
C THR A 399 15.28 10.35 15.52
N TYR A 400 14.25 11.09 15.09
CA TYR A 400 14.46 12.41 14.50
C TYR A 400 15.34 13.21 15.46
N SER A 401 16.60 13.47 15.09
CA SER A 401 17.38 14.47 15.81
C SER A 401 16.88 15.84 15.35
N PRO A 402 16.39 16.71 16.26
CA PRO A 402 15.95 18.05 15.88
C PRO A 402 17.12 18.86 15.32
N PRO A 403 16.85 19.88 14.48
CA PRO A 403 17.89 20.81 14.06
C PRO A 403 18.53 21.43 15.30
N ARG A 404 19.86 21.41 15.37
CA ARG A 404 20.57 22.16 16.41
C ARG A 404 20.37 23.65 16.14
N ASN A 405 19.70 24.33 17.07
CA ASN A 405 19.59 25.78 17.08
C ASN A 405 20.98 26.41 17.00
N SER A 406 21.16 27.29 16.02
CA SER A 406 22.18 28.35 16.02
C SER A 406 21.48 29.68 16.06
#